data_AF-L5KHQ4-F1
#
_entry.id   AF-L5KHQ4-F1
#
_cell.length_a   1.000
_cell.length_b   1.000
_cell.length_c   1.000
_cell.angle_alpha   90.00
_cell.angle_beta   90.00
_cell.angle_gamma   90.00
#
_symmetry.space_group_name_H-M   'P 1'
#
loop_
_entity.id
_entity.type
_entity.pdbx_description
1 polymer ?
#
loop_
_entity_poly.entity_id
_entity_poly.type
_entity_poly.pdbx_seq_one_letter_code
_entity_poly.pdbx_strand_id
1 'polypeptide(L)'
;ARSLIAVGLGVAAFAFAGRYAFQIWKPLEQVITETAKKISTPSLSSYYKGGFEQKMSRREASLILGVSPSAGKAKIRTAHRKIMILNHPDKGR
;
A
#
# COMPACT_ATOMS: atom_id res chain seq x y z
N ALA A 1 38.87 -41.30 -25.70
CA ALA A 1 39.16 -40.90 -24.30
C ALA A 1 38.96 -39.41 -24.04
N ARG A 2 39.66 -38.50 -24.75
CA ARG A 2 39.58 -37.04 -24.51
C ARG A 2 38.17 -36.43 -24.63
N SER A 3 37.39 -36.84 -25.63
CA SER A 3 36.02 -36.34 -25.82
C SER A 3 35.05 -36.79 -24.73
N LEU A 4 35.22 -37.99 -24.17
CA LEU A 4 34.40 -38.49 -23.06
C LEU A 4 34.65 -37.72 -21.76
N ILE A 5 35.90 -37.35 -21.50
CA ILE A 5 36.28 -36.55 -20.33
C ILE A 5 35.74 -35.12 -20.46
N ALA A 6 35.85 -34.52 -21.65
CA ALA A 6 35.30 -33.19 -21.92
C ALA A 6 33.77 -33.15 -21.78
N VAL A 7 33.07 -34.17 -22.28
CA VAL A 7 31.62 -34.30 -22.12
C VAL A 7 31.25 -34.49 -20.65
N GLY A 8 31.95 -35.35 -19.90
CA GLY A 8 31.71 -35.57 -18.48
C GLY A 8 31.89 -34.29 -17.64
N LEU A 9 32.96 -33.52 -17.90
CA LEU A 9 33.21 -32.24 -17.22
C LEU A 9 32.16 -31.19 -17.57
N GLY A 10 31.71 -31.13 -18.81
CA GLY A 10 30.64 -30.22 -19.25
C GLY A 10 29.33 -30.49 -18.52
N VAL A 11 28.91 -31.76 -18.44
CA VAL A 11 27.67 -32.14 -17.73
C VAL A 11 27.77 -31.85 -16.23
N ALA A 12 28.92 -32.13 -15.61
CA ALA A 12 29.14 -31.83 -14.20
C ALA A 12 29.07 -30.33 -13.89
N ALA A 13 29.70 -29.49 -14.73
CA ALA A 13 29.66 -28.04 -14.58
C ALA A 13 28.23 -27.49 -14.73
N PHE A 14 27.48 -27.95 -15.74
CA PHE A 14 26.09 -27.56 -15.94
C PHE A 14 25.18 -27.96 -14.78
N ALA A 15 25.30 -29.19 -14.28
CA ALA A 15 24.50 -29.67 -13.16
C ALA A 15 24.77 -28.87 -11.89
N PHE A 16 26.04 -28.51 -11.62
CA PHE A 16 26.42 -27.75 -10.44
C PHE A 16 25.93 -26.30 -10.52
N ALA A 17 26.11 -25.64 -11.68
CA ALA A 17 25.60 -24.29 -11.91
C ALA A 17 24.06 -24.22 -11.80
N GLY A 18 23.35 -25.19 -12.39
CA GLY A 18 21.90 -25.30 -12.29
C GLY A 18 21.41 -25.49 -10.84
N ARG A 19 22.10 -26.33 -10.06
CA ARG A 19 21.78 -26.55 -8.64
C ARG A 19 21.91 -25.28 -7.80
N TYR A 20 22.97 -24.51 -8.01
CA TYR A 20 23.17 -23.23 -7.30
C TYR A 20 22.13 -22.18 -7.69
N ALA A 21 21.85 -22.04 -8.99
CA ALA A 21 20.83 -21.12 -9.46
C ALA A 21 19.44 -21.44 -8.87
N PHE A 22 19.05 -22.72 -8.85
CA PHE A 22 17.76 -23.16 -8.31
C PHE A 22 17.62 -22.93 -6.79
N GLN A 23 18.69 -23.13 -6.03
CA GLN A 23 18.68 -22.89 -4.58
C GLN A 23 18.49 -21.41 -4.23
N ILE A 24 19.04 -20.49 -5.03
CA ILE A 24 18.90 -19.04 -4.83
C ILE A 24 17.52 -18.55 -5.28
N TRP A 25 16.91 -19.20 -6.27
CA TRP A 25 15.64 -18.75 -6.84
C TRP A 25 14.44 -18.90 -5.89
N LYS A 26 14.39 -20.00 -5.11
CA LYS A 26 13.30 -20.29 -4.17
C LYS A 26 13.10 -19.21 -3.08
N PRO A 27 14.14 -18.76 -2.35
CA PRO A 27 13.98 -17.67 -1.38
C PRO A 27 13.71 -16.33 -2.07
N LEU A 28 14.26 -16.10 -3.27
CA LEU A 28 14.04 -14.87 -4.02
C LEU A 28 12.58 -14.71 -4.47
N GLU A 29 11.93 -15.79 -4.94
CA GLU A 29 10.50 -15.79 -5.27
C GLU A 29 9.62 -15.41 -4.07
N GLN A 30 9.94 -15.91 -2.88
CA GLN A 30 9.20 -15.59 -1.66
C GLN A 30 9.33 -14.10 -1.31
N VAL A 31 10.55 -13.55 -1.36
CA VAL A 31 10.77 -12.12 -1.08
C VAL A 31 10.08 -11.23 -2.11
N ILE A 32 10.13 -11.59 -3.39
CA ILE A 32 9.46 -10.83 -4.46
C ILE A 32 7.93 -10.89 -4.28
N THR A 33 7.37 -12.06 -3.98
CA THR A 33 5.91 -12.21 -3.81
C THR A 33 5.39 -11.54 -2.55
N GLU A 34 6.12 -11.57 -1.44
CA GLU A 34 5.78 -10.82 -0.22
C GLU A 34 5.85 -9.31 -0.43
N THR A 35 6.89 -8.85 -1.15
CA THR A 35 7.05 -7.42 -1.47
C THR A 35 5.94 -6.95 -2.42
N ALA A 36 5.61 -7.74 -3.44
CA ALA A 36 4.51 -7.46 -4.35
C ALA A 36 3.16 -7.42 -3.64
N LYS A 37 2.90 -8.33 -2.68
CA LYS A 37 1.68 -8.32 -1.85
C LYS A 37 1.58 -7.08 -0.97
N LYS A 38 2.67 -6.66 -0.32
CA LYS A 38 2.69 -5.42 0.50
C LYS A 38 2.45 -4.16 -0.33
N ILE A 39 2.92 -4.13 -1.57
CA ILE A 39 2.70 -3.01 -2.49
C ILE A 39 1.27 -3.05 -3.07
N SER A 40 0.75 -4.25 -3.35
CA SER A 40 -0.57 -4.45 -3.99
C SER A 40 -1.74 -4.38 -3.02
N THR A 41 -1.50 -4.30 -1.71
CA THR A 41 -2.51 -3.86 -0.76
C THR A 41 -2.40 -2.34 -0.62
N PRO A 42 -3.09 -1.53 -1.46
CA PRO A 42 -3.33 -0.14 -1.07
C PRO A 42 -4.00 -0.27 0.28
N SER A 43 -3.39 0.28 1.33
CA SER A 43 -3.97 0.25 2.67
C SER A 43 -5.42 0.69 2.53
N LEU A 44 -6.37 -0.26 2.60
CA LEU A 44 -7.78 0.04 2.53
C LEU A 44 -7.97 1.10 3.59
N SER A 45 -8.28 2.32 3.16
CA SER A 45 -8.19 3.51 3.99
C SER A 45 -8.88 3.20 5.30
N SER A 46 -8.11 3.08 6.38
CA SER A 46 -8.70 2.75 7.67
C SER A 46 -9.61 3.92 8.02
N TYR A 47 -10.91 3.75 7.79
CA TYR A 47 -11.91 4.70 8.20
C TYR A 47 -11.77 4.90 9.72
N TYR A 48 -12.02 6.12 10.17
CA TYR A 48 -12.06 6.39 11.60
C TYR A 48 -13.15 5.51 12.22
N LYS A 49 -12.76 4.63 13.14
CA LYS A 49 -13.67 3.69 13.80
C LYS A 49 -14.47 4.43 14.87
N GLY A 50 -15.78 4.19 14.91
CA GLY A 50 -16.69 4.79 15.91
C GLY A 50 -17.65 5.83 15.30
N GLY A 51 -18.37 6.53 16.17
CA GLY A 51 -19.22 7.67 15.82
C GLY A 51 -18.53 9.01 16.07
N PHE A 52 -19.31 10.08 16.09
CA PHE A 52 -18.83 11.40 16.52
C PHE A 52 -18.53 11.41 18.03
N GLU A 53 -17.58 12.25 18.43
CA GLU A 53 -17.32 12.55 19.82
C GLU A 53 -18.56 13.16 20.48
N GLN A 54 -18.78 12.89 21.76
CA GLN A 54 -19.94 13.42 22.50
C GLN A 54 -19.95 14.96 22.53
N LYS A 55 -18.77 15.57 22.56
CA LYS A 55 -18.57 17.02 22.48
C LYS A 55 -17.60 17.31 21.34
N MET A 56 -18.04 18.15 20.40
CA MET A 56 -17.25 18.48 19.21
C MET A 56 -15.86 19.00 19.58
N SER A 57 -14.83 18.25 19.19
CA SER A 57 -13.43 18.63 19.41
C SER A 57 -12.86 19.37 18.22
N ARG A 58 -11.82 20.20 18.45
CA ARG A 58 -11.13 20.89 17.35
C ARG A 58 -10.50 19.90 16.36
N ARG A 59 -10.06 18.75 16.87
CA ARG A 59 -9.48 17.67 16.06
C ARG A 59 -10.55 17.03 15.19
N GLU A 60 -11.67 16.65 15.77
CA GLU A 60 -12.79 16.07 15.03
C GLU A 60 -13.32 17.02 13.96
N ALA A 61 -13.55 18.30 14.30
CA ALA A 61 -13.99 19.29 13.34
C ALA A 61 -13.03 19.43 12.15
N SER A 62 -11.72 19.31 12.40
CA SER A 62 -10.70 19.34 11.35
C SER A 62 -10.78 18.11 10.43
N LEU A 63 -11.08 16.94 10.98
CA LEU A 63 -11.29 15.69 10.23
C LEU A 63 -12.57 15.74 9.40
N ILE A 64 -13.68 16.22 9.98
CA ILE A 64 -14.96 16.40 9.29
C ILE A 64 -14.81 17.38 8.12
N LEU A 65 -14.14 18.51 8.34
CA LEU A 65 -13.95 19.54 7.31
C LEU A 65 -12.86 19.21 6.28
N GLY A 66 -12.02 18.19 6.53
CA GLY A 66 -10.87 17.87 5.69
C GLY A 66 -9.82 18.99 5.64
N VAL A 67 -9.60 19.68 6.77
CA VAL A 67 -8.63 20.79 6.88
C VAL A 67 -7.66 20.56 8.04
N SER A 68 -6.50 21.22 8.01
CA SER A 68 -5.58 21.22 9.15
C SER A 68 -6.23 21.86 10.39
N PRO A 69 -5.97 21.38 11.62
CA PRO A 69 -6.38 22.05 12.86
C PRO A 69 -5.91 23.51 12.98
N SER A 70 -4.83 23.85 12.28
CA SER A 70 -4.24 25.21 12.21
C SER A 70 -4.73 26.04 11.01
N ALA A 71 -5.69 25.54 10.23
CA ALA A 71 -6.18 26.24 9.04
C ALA A 71 -6.81 27.61 9.41
N GLY A 72 -6.54 28.61 8.56
CA GLY A 72 -7.10 29.95 8.73
C GLY A 72 -8.61 30.01 8.46
N LYS A 73 -9.27 31.06 8.97
CA LYS A 73 -10.73 31.26 8.89
C LYS A 73 -11.28 31.19 7.46
N ALA A 74 -10.53 31.69 6.46
CA ALA A 74 -10.96 31.66 5.06
C ALA A 74 -11.10 30.21 4.54
N LYS A 75 -10.11 29.35 4.78
CA LYS A 75 -10.12 27.94 4.36
C LYS A 75 -11.23 27.16 5.07
N ILE A 76 -11.44 27.43 6.35
CA ILE A 76 -12.53 26.82 7.14
C ILE A 76 -13.89 27.15 6.53
N ARG A 77 -14.17 28.43 6.21
CA ARG A 77 -15.45 28.84 5.61
C ARG A 77 -15.70 28.19 4.25
N THR A 78 -14.66 28.10 3.41
CA THR A 78 -14.77 27.47 2.10
C THR A 78 -15.05 25.97 2.22
N ALA A 79 -14.33 25.27 3.11
CA ALA A 79 -14.55 23.84 3.36
C ALA A 79 -15.97 23.58 3.93
N HIS A 80 -16.38 24.38 4.91
CA HIS A 80 -17.73 24.31 5.49
C HIS A 80 -18.81 24.51 4.42
N ARG A 81 -18.71 25.56 3.59
CA ARG A 81 -19.66 25.81 2.49
C ARG A 81 -19.72 24.62 1.54
N LYS A 82 -18.56 24.10 1.14
CA LYS A 82 -18.47 22.96 0.21
C LYS A 82 -19.19 21.72 0.77
N ILE A 83 -18.92 21.38 2.02
CA ILE A 83 -19.52 20.20 2.68
C ILE A 83 -21.02 20.38 2.88
N MET A 84 -21.47 21.58 3.28
CA MET A 84 -22.90 21.87 3.45
C MET A 84 -23.67 21.76 2.14
N ILE A 85 -23.10 22.25 1.03
CA ILE A 85 -23.75 22.17 -0.29
C ILE A 85 -23.88 20.73 -0.78
N LEU A 86 -22.88 19.89 -0.47
CA LEU A 86 -22.86 18.47 -0.83
C LEU A 86 -23.84 17.65 0.01
N ASN A 87 -23.95 17.94 1.31
CA ASN A 87 -24.80 17.21 2.25
C ASN A 87 -26.10 17.96 2.59
N HIS A 88 -26.51 18.90 1.75
CA HIS A 88 -27.69 19.74 2.05
C HIS A 88 -28.94 18.85 2.11
N PRO A 89 -29.78 18.93 3.17
CA PRO A 89 -30.93 18.05 3.34
C PRO A 89 -31.93 18.14 2.19
N ASP A 90 -32.08 19.33 1.59
CA ASP A 90 -33.00 19.56 0.47
C ASP A 90 -32.54 18.91 -0.84
N LYS A 91 -31.31 18.38 -0.89
CA LYS A 91 -30.74 17.66 -2.04
C LYS A 91 -30.73 16.15 -1.86
N GLY A 92 -31.30 15.64 -0.76
CA GLY A 92 -31.29 14.21 -0.41
C GLY A 92 -32.35 13.36 -1.10
N ARG A 93 -32.76 13.71 -2.33
CA ARG A 93 -33.56 12.86 -3.23
C ARG A 93 -32.81 12.65 -4.54
#